data_AF-A0A6L5R2E2-F1
#
_entry.id   AF-A0A6L5R2E2-F1
#
_cell.length_a   1.000
_cell.length_b   1.000
_cell.length_c   1.000
_cell.angle_alpha   90.00
_cell.angle_beta   90.00
_cell.angle_gamma   90.00
#
_symmetry.space_group_name_H-M   'P 1'
#
loop_
_entity.id
_entity.type
_entity.pdbx_description
1 polymer ?
#
loop_
_entity_poly.entity_id
_entity_poly.type
_entity_poly.pdbx_seq_one_letter_code
_entity_poly.pdbx_strand_id
1 'polypeptide(L)'
;MSRIRLAALICAIATSAIALSDALTRIVTGSDSVFADGSPLPFVSAVGGAVHVACYALIVVVLFTVAAPVFRGRPWRSVVRWALAAVYGTMAIGLTVHLFGIEPEGVLGIAVNVGFFGMLLLPAVLGITMLVQGDRSPSAWLLMLTLPATALLFVLPESAAHPGYAETLANLGLVLLGVGVATTRATRPAAGRVRPVGSVAA
;
A
#
# COMPACT_ATOMS: atom_id res chain seq x y z
N MET A 1 6.07 11.74 -13.22
CA MET A 1 5.31 10.75 -12.42
C MET A 1 4.03 10.41 -13.17
N SER A 2 3.57 9.14 -13.20
CA SER A 2 2.29 8.82 -13.88
C SER A 2 1.10 9.42 -13.12
N ARG A 3 0.03 9.79 -13.83
CA ARG A 3 -1.20 10.34 -13.22
C ARG A 3 -1.80 9.37 -12.19
N ILE A 4 -1.78 8.07 -12.50
CA ILE A 4 -2.22 6.99 -11.60
C ILE A 4 -1.42 7.00 -10.28
N ARG A 5 -0.08 7.09 -10.35
CA ARG A 5 0.74 7.13 -9.14
C ARG A 5 0.48 8.38 -8.32
N LEU A 6 0.30 9.54 -8.96
CA LEU A 6 -0.03 10.77 -8.26
C LEU A 6 -1.38 10.65 -7.53
N ALA A 7 -2.42 10.17 -8.22
CA ALA A 7 -3.72 9.94 -7.60
C ALA A 7 -3.62 8.95 -6.42
N ALA A 8 -2.93 7.81 -6.62
CA ALA A 8 -2.73 6.82 -5.57
C ALA A 8 -1.97 7.40 -4.36
N LEU A 9 -0.96 8.23 -4.59
CA LEU A 9 -0.20 8.89 -3.52
C LEU A 9 -1.07 9.90 -2.76
N ILE A 10 -1.86 10.72 -3.45
CA ILE A 10 -2.80 11.65 -2.80
C ILE A 10 -3.79 10.88 -1.93
N CYS A 11 -4.39 9.81 -2.46
CA CYS A 11 -5.31 8.97 -1.69
C CYS A 11 -4.62 8.28 -0.51
N ALA A 12 -3.39 7.77 -0.68
CA ALA A 12 -2.64 7.15 0.41
C ALA A 12 -2.30 8.16 1.51
N ILE A 13 -1.92 9.39 1.16
CA ILE A 13 -1.69 10.47 2.13
C ILE A 13 -2.99 10.83 2.86
N ALA A 14 -4.09 11.00 2.14
CA ALA A 14 -5.39 11.33 2.73
C ALA A 14 -5.88 10.21 3.66
N THR A 15 -5.78 8.95 3.23
CA THR A 15 -6.11 7.76 4.03
C THR A 15 -5.24 7.69 5.30
N SER A 16 -3.94 7.94 5.16
CA SER A 16 -3.02 7.97 6.30
C SER A 16 -3.37 9.10 7.27
N ALA A 17 -3.74 10.28 6.77
CA ALA A 17 -4.15 11.41 7.61
C ALA A 17 -5.42 11.08 8.40
N ILE A 18 -6.40 10.41 7.78
CA ILE A 18 -7.61 9.94 8.47
C ILE A 18 -7.24 8.90 9.55
N ALA A 19 -6.55 7.83 9.16
CA ALA A 19 -6.22 6.72 10.06
C ALA A 19 -5.32 7.14 11.24
N LEU A 20 -4.41 8.10 11.03
CA LEU A 20 -3.60 8.68 12.10
C LEU A 20 -4.40 9.67 12.96
N SER A 21 -5.34 10.43 12.37
CA SER A 21 -6.24 11.29 13.14
C SER A 21 -7.14 10.45 14.06
N ASP A 22 -7.59 9.28 13.60
CA ASP A 22 -8.37 8.33 14.40
C ASP A 22 -7.56 7.83 15.59
N ALA A 23 -6.35 7.33 15.32
CA ALA A 23 -5.44 6.86 16.35
C ALA A 23 -5.14 7.97 17.38
N LEU A 24 -4.81 9.18 16.92
CA LEU A 24 -4.46 10.29 17.80
C LEU A 24 -5.66 10.79 18.60
N THR A 25 -6.85 10.84 18.00
CA THR A 25 -8.08 11.25 18.70
C THR A 25 -8.38 10.27 19.82
N ARG A 26 -8.32 8.96 19.54
CA ARG A 26 -8.52 7.92 20.56
C ARG A 26 -7.49 8.01 21.69
N ILE A 27 -6.22 8.24 21.36
CA ILE A 27 -5.15 8.41 22.36
C ILE A 27 -5.41 9.62 23.27
N VAL A 28 -5.76 10.77 22.68
CA VAL A 28 -5.86 12.04 23.41
C VAL A 28 -7.17 12.17 24.18
N THR A 29 -8.27 11.69 23.61
CA THR A 29 -9.63 11.95 24.11
C THR A 29 -10.30 10.71 24.71
N GLY A 30 -9.78 9.51 24.45
CA GLY A 30 -10.44 8.25 24.79
C GLY A 30 -11.70 7.95 23.95
N SER A 31 -12.03 8.81 22.97
CA SER A 31 -13.21 8.69 22.11
C SER A 31 -12.81 8.47 20.66
N ASP A 32 -13.75 7.96 19.86
CA ASP A 32 -13.53 7.77 18.43
C ASP A 32 -13.59 9.11 17.69
N SER A 33 -12.94 9.18 16.53
CA SER A 33 -12.89 10.43 15.75
C SER A 33 -14.17 10.67 14.95
N VAL A 34 -14.25 11.84 14.31
CA VAL A 34 -15.34 12.18 13.37
C VAL A 34 -15.38 11.30 12.11
N PHE A 35 -14.31 10.54 11.82
CA PHE A 35 -14.23 9.62 10.68
C PHE A 35 -14.62 8.18 11.04
N ALA A 36 -14.78 7.86 12.33
CA ALA A 36 -15.17 6.54 12.77
C ALA A 36 -16.65 6.24 12.51
N ASP A 37 -16.95 4.96 12.34
CA ASP A 37 -18.33 4.48 12.18
C ASP A 37 -19.17 4.86 13.39
N GLY A 38 -20.40 5.32 13.15
CA GLY A 38 -21.28 5.86 14.20
C GLY A 38 -20.97 7.31 14.62
N SER A 39 -20.08 8.00 13.90
CA SER A 39 -19.81 9.43 14.07
C SER A 39 -21.09 10.28 14.04
N PRO A 40 -21.19 11.34 14.88
CA PRO A 40 -22.31 12.29 14.84
C PRO A 40 -22.37 13.08 13.51
N LEU A 41 -21.31 13.00 12.69
CA LEU A 41 -21.21 13.63 11.38
C LEU A 41 -21.14 12.53 10.29
N PRO A 42 -22.27 11.90 9.91
CA PRO A 42 -22.28 10.73 9.03
C PRO A 42 -21.69 11.01 7.65
N PHE A 43 -21.80 12.25 7.16
CA PHE A 43 -21.16 12.65 5.90
C PHE A 43 -19.63 12.59 5.96
N VAL A 44 -19.02 12.92 7.11
CA VAL A 44 -17.55 12.91 7.27
C VAL A 44 -17.03 11.47 7.27
N SER A 45 -17.73 10.57 7.99
CA SER A 45 -17.48 9.12 7.96
C SER A 45 -17.57 8.57 6.52
N ALA A 46 -18.63 8.94 5.78
CA ALA A 46 -18.83 8.50 4.40
C ALA A 46 -17.72 9.01 3.45
N VAL A 47 -17.28 10.27 3.60
CA VAL A 47 -16.13 10.80 2.85
C VAL A 47 -14.86 10.05 3.21
N GLY A 48 -14.63 9.75 4.49
CA GLY A 48 -13.50 8.94 4.95
C GLY A 48 -13.49 7.57 4.29
N GLY A 49 -14.63 6.86 4.32
CA GLY A 49 -14.78 5.56 3.65
C GLY A 49 -14.55 5.65 2.14
N ALA A 50 -15.07 6.68 1.47
CA ALA A 50 -14.87 6.88 0.04
C ALA A 50 -13.38 7.09 -0.32
N VAL A 51 -12.63 7.80 0.53
CA VAL A 51 -11.17 7.98 0.39
C VAL A 51 -10.44 6.64 0.54
N HIS A 52 -10.81 5.81 1.52
CA HIS A 52 -10.23 4.47 1.69
C HIS A 52 -10.51 3.57 0.48
N VAL A 53 -11.75 3.52 -0.01
CA VAL A 53 -12.13 2.77 -1.21
C VAL A 53 -11.27 3.19 -2.41
N ALA A 54 -11.16 4.50 -2.65
CA ALA A 54 -10.36 5.02 -3.75
C ALA A 54 -8.88 4.66 -3.59
N CYS A 55 -8.32 4.76 -2.37
CA CYS A 55 -6.94 4.39 -2.08
C CYS A 55 -6.69 2.91 -2.40
N TYR A 56 -7.51 2.01 -1.86
CA TYR A 56 -7.35 0.57 -2.03
C TYR A 56 -7.49 0.14 -3.49
N ALA A 57 -8.49 0.67 -4.21
CA ALA A 57 -8.66 0.41 -5.64
C ALA A 57 -7.44 0.90 -6.45
N LEU A 58 -6.94 2.11 -6.15
CA LEU A 58 -5.76 2.65 -6.83
C LEU A 58 -4.48 1.87 -6.52
N ILE A 59 -4.33 1.32 -5.31
CA ILE A 59 -3.21 0.42 -4.97
C ILE A 59 -3.24 -0.82 -5.86
N VAL A 60 -4.41 -1.45 -6.06
CA VAL A 60 -4.55 -2.59 -6.99
C VAL A 60 -4.10 -2.19 -8.40
N VAL A 61 -4.55 -1.03 -8.90
CA VAL A 61 -4.14 -0.52 -10.21
C VAL A 61 -2.63 -0.29 -10.26
N VAL A 62 -2.03 0.29 -9.21
CA VAL A 62 -0.57 0.51 -9.12
C VAL A 62 0.20 -0.80 -9.20
N LEU A 63 -0.24 -1.86 -8.50
CA LEU A 63 0.42 -3.17 -8.50
C LEU A 63 0.55 -3.77 -9.91
N PHE A 64 -0.46 -3.60 -10.75
CA PHE A 64 -0.49 -4.17 -12.11
C PHE A 64 0.06 -3.26 -13.20
N THR A 65 0.08 -1.94 -12.99
CA THR A 65 0.51 -0.98 -14.01
C THR A 65 1.88 -0.40 -13.71
N VAL A 66 1.95 0.42 -12.65
CA VAL A 66 3.10 1.25 -12.31
C VAL A 66 4.22 0.43 -11.66
N ALA A 67 3.87 -0.50 -10.79
CA ALA A 67 4.81 -1.34 -10.05
C ALA A 67 5.17 -2.64 -10.76
N ALA A 68 4.56 -2.94 -11.93
CA ALA A 68 4.80 -4.17 -12.68
C ALA A 68 6.30 -4.53 -12.88
N PRO A 69 7.22 -3.58 -13.15
CA PRO A 69 8.64 -3.88 -13.26
C PRO A 69 9.28 -4.47 -12.00
N VAL A 70 8.77 -4.17 -10.80
CA VAL A 70 9.30 -4.67 -9.50
C VAL A 70 9.12 -6.19 -9.37
N PHE A 71 8.15 -6.75 -10.09
CA PHE A 71 7.74 -8.15 -10.00
C PHE A 71 8.28 -9.02 -11.14
N ARG A 72 8.76 -8.40 -12.24
CA ARG A 72 9.19 -9.13 -13.44
C ARG A 72 10.37 -10.07 -13.13
N GLY A 73 10.24 -11.33 -13.52
CA GLY A 73 11.28 -12.36 -13.31
C GLY A 73 11.45 -12.80 -11.85
N ARG A 74 10.55 -12.40 -10.95
CA ARG A 74 10.60 -12.72 -9.52
C ARG A 74 9.30 -13.44 -9.13
N PRO A 75 9.25 -14.79 -9.18
CA PRO A 75 8.01 -15.55 -8.99
C PRO A 75 7.40 -15.32 -7.61
N TRP A 76 8.22 -15.35 -6.55
CA TRP A 76 7.76 -15.12 -5.19
C TRP A 76 7.13 -13.72 -5.00
N ARG A 77 7.78 -12.65 -5.48
CA ARG A 77 7.18 -11.30 -5.45
C ARG A 77 5.87 -11.23 -6.25
N SER A 78 5.76 -12.01 -7.33
CA SER A 78 4.55 -12.06 -8.15
C SER A 78 3.39 -12.75 -7.42
N VAL A 79 3.65 -13.79 -6.63
CA VAL A 79 2.63 -14.42 -5.75
C VAL A 79 2.15 -13.40 -4.72
N VAL A 80 3.08 -12.73 -4.03
CA VAL A 80 2.74 -11.70 -3.03
C VAL A 80 1.98 -10.54 -3.68
N ARG A 81 2.32 -10.14 -4.92
CA ARG A 81 1.57 -9.14 -5.68
C ARG A 81 0.10 -9.52 -5.87
N TRP A 82 -0.16 -10.76 -6.28
CA TRP A 82 -1.53 -11.23 -6.49
C TRP A 82 -2.30 -11.33 -5.18
N ALA A 83 -1.66 -11.79 -4.11
CA ALA A 83 -2.26 -11.81 -2.78
C ALA A 83 -2.59 -10.39 -2.29
N LEU A 84 -1.67 -9.43 -2.45
CA LEU A 84 -1.90 -8.02 -2.15
C LEU A 84 -3.06 -7.44 -2.97
N ALA A 85 -3.10 -7.71 -4.27
CA ALA A 85 -4.19 -7.25 -5.13
C ALA A 85 -5.54 -7.82 -4.68
N ALA A 86 -5.59 -9.09 -4.27
CA ALA A 86 -6.80 -9.72 -3.75
C ALA A 86 -7.26 -9.04 -2.45
N VAL A 87 -6.38 -8.87 -1.47
CA VAL A 87 -6.76 -8.27 -0.17
C VAL A 87 -7.21 -6.82 -0.32
N TYR A 88 -6.48 -5.99 -1.07
CA TYR A 88 -6.87 -4.60 -1.31
C TYR A 88 -8.14 -4.51 -2.17
N GLY A 89 -8.32 -5.40 -3.14
CA GLY A 89 -9.54 -5.48 -3.93
C GLY A 89 -10.75 -5.86 -3.07
N THR A 90 -10.62 -6.88 -2.22
CA THR A 90 -11.67 -7.29 -1.28
C THR A 90 -12.03 -6.16 -0.31
N MET A 91 -11.04 -5.42 0.20
CA MET A 91 -11.28 -4.29 1.09
C MET A 91 -11.97 -3.12 0.39
N ALA A 92 -11.58 -2.81 -0.85
CA ALA A 92 -12.28 -1.81 -1.66
C ALA A 92 -13.74 -2.21 -1.90
N ILE A 93 -14.01 -3.48 -2.22
CA ILE A 93 -15.37 -3.99 -2.42
C ILE A 93 -16.16 -3.93 -1.12
N GLY A 94 -15.60 -4.43 -0.01
CA GLY A 94 -16.26 -4.43 1.29
C GLY A 94 -16.66 -3.04 1.77
N LEU A 95 -15.73 -2.09 1.71
CA LEU A 95 -16.01 -0.70 2.07
C LEU A 95 -17.00 -0.03 1.09
N THR A 96 -16.96 -0.38 -0.20
CA THR A 96 -17.96 0.12 -1.15
C THR A 96 -19.35 -0.35 -0.75
N VAL A 97 -19.51 -1.63 -0.41
CA VAL A 97 -20.79 -2.21 0.04
C VAL A 97 -21.27 -1.52 1.33
N HIS A 98 -20.37 -1.31 2.29
CA HIS A 98 -20.67 -0.60 3.53
C HIS A 98 -21.11 0.86 3.29
N LEU A 99 -20.48 1.58 2.36
CA LEU A 99 -20.88 2.95 1.98
C LEU A 99 -22.30 3.05 1.40
N PHE A 100 -22.83 1.96 0.83
CA PHE A 100 -24.21 1.88 0.37
C PHE A 100 -25.19 1.46 1.48
N GLY A 101 -24.76 1.44 2.74
CA GLY A 101 -25.58 1.08 3.90
C GLY A 101 -25.84 -0.42 4.02
N ILE A 102 -24.97 -1.25 3.44
CA ILE A 102 -25.07 -2.70 3.47
C ILE A 102 -23.93 -3.24 4.32
N GLU A 103 -24.25 -3.92 5.42
CA GLU A 103 -23.23 -4.58 6.22
C GLU A 103 -22.68 -5.82 5.49
N PRO A 104 -21.35 -5.96 5.37
CA PRO A 104 -20.75 -7.16 4.80
C PRO A 104 -20.99 -8.39 5.68
N GLU A 105 -21.98 -9.20 5.34
CA GLU A 105 -22.31 -10.43 6.07
C GLU A 105 -21.82 -11.71 5.36
N GLY A 106 -21.85 -12.83 6.09
CA GLY A 106 -21.53 -14.15 5.58
C GLY A 106 -20.14 -14.26 4.95
N VAL A 107 -20.06 -14.79 3.74
CA VAL A 107 -18.80 -15.00 3.01
C VAL A 107 -18.05 -13.69 2.76
N LEU A 108 -18.77 -12.61 2.46
CA LEU A 108 -18.16 -11.31 2.20
C LEU A 108 -17.56 -10.72 3.49
N GLY A 109 -18.28 -10.79 4.61
CA GLY A 109 -17.77 -10.35 5.91
C GLY A 109 -16.49 -11.09 6.33
N ILE A 110 -16.46 -12.42 6.16
CA ILE A 110 -15.25 -13.23 6.40
C ILE A 110 -14.10 -12.78 5.48
N ALA A 111 -14.39 -12.57 4.19
CA ALA A 111 -13.38 -12.15 3.23
C ALA A 111 -12.81 -10.76 3.56
N VAL A 112 -13.64 -9.80 4.00
CA VAL A 112 -13.20 -8.47 4.45
C VAL A 112 -12.31 -8.59 5.68
N ASN A 113 -12.69 -9.37 6.69
CA ASN A 113 -11.87 -9.58 7.88
C ASN A 113 -10.50 -10.20 7.55
N VAL A 114 -10.48 -11.24 6.71
CA VAL A 114 -9.23 -11.86 6.24
C VAL A 114 -8.42 -10.87 5.40
N GLY A 115 -9.09 -10.09 4.56
CA GLY A 115 -8.47 -9.04 3.74
C GLY A 115 -7.80 -7.96 4.60
N PHE A 116 -8.45 -7.55 5.69
CA PHE A 116 -7.91 -6.60 6.64
C PHE A 116 -6.62 -7.12 7.29
N PHE A 117 -6.61 -8.33 7.85
CA PHE A 117 -5.37 -8.93 8.39
C PHE A 117 -4.30 -9.10 7.32
N GLY A 118 -4.70 -9.50 6.11
CA GLY A 118 -3.80 -9.62 4.96
C GLY A 118 -3.17 -8.29 4.58
N MET A 119 -3.91 -7.18 4.65
CA MET A 119 -3.40 -5.83 4.41
C MET A 119 -2.35 -5.41 5.43
N LEU A 120 -2.42 -5.91 6.67
CA LEU A 120 -1.41 -5.59 7.69
C LEU A 120 -0.12 -6.42 7.51
N LEU A 121 -0.25 -7.70 7.11
CA LEU A 121 0.87 -8.65 7.13
C LEU A 121 1.56 -8.84 5.76
N LEU A 122 0.81 -8.89 4.65
CA LEU A 122 1.40 -9.15 3.33
C LEU A 122 2.35 -8.04 2.85
N PRO A 123 2.13 -6.75 3.15
CA PRO A 123 3.11 -5.70 2.87
C PRO A 123 4.47 -6.01 3.50
N ALA A 124 4.51 -6.46 4.75
CA ALA A 124 5.76 -6.87 5.41
C ALA A 124 6.46 -7.99 4.67
N VAL A 125 5.72 -9.03 4.26
CA VAL A 125 6.27 -10.15 3.49
C VAL A 125 6.93 -9.64 2.21
N LEU A 126 6.27 -8.71 1.50
CA LEU A 126 6.85 -8.08 0.31
C LEU A 126 8.10 -7.27 0.65
N GLY A 127 8.05 -6.40 1.67
CA GLY A 127 9.16 -5.55 2.09
C GLY A 127 10.40 -6.35 2.52
N ILE A 128 10.22 -7.38 3.35
CA ILE A 128 11.29 -8.31 3.77
C ILE A 128 11.88 -9.01 2.55
N THR A 129 11.04 -9.57 1.69
CA THR A 129 11.49 -10.19 0.43
C THR A 129 12.30 -9.21 -0.42
N MET A 130 11.88 -7.95 -0.45
CA MET A 130 12.59 -6.92 -1.20
C MET A 130 13.99 -6.68 -0.64
N LEU A 131 14.09 -6.46 0.67
CA LEU A 131 15.34 -6.20 1.38
C LEU A 131 16.32 -7.39 1.29
N VAL A 132 15.83 -8.61 1.47
CA VAL A 132 16.62 -9.85 1.34
C VAL A 132 17.21 -10.01 -0.06
N GLN A 133 16.46 -9.60 -1.09
CA GLN A 133 16.90 -9.63 -2.49
C GLN A 133 17.69 -8.37 -2.90
N GLY A 134 18.20 -7.59 -1.95
CA GLY A 134 19.08 -6.44 -2.17
C GLY A 134 18.38 -5.14 -2.59
N ASP A 135 17.04 -5.09 -2.61
CA ASP A 135 16.29 -3.88 -2.91
C ASP A 135 16.19 -3.01 -1.65
N ARG A 136 16.93 -1.90 -1.60
CA ARG A 136 16.99 -0.97 -0.46
C ARG A 136 16.19 0.30 -0.69
N SER A 137 15.18 0.25 -1.56
CA SER A 137 14.31 1.40 -1.81
C SER A 137 13.52 1.82 -0.56
N PRO A 138 13.11 3.09 -0.43
CA PRO A 138 12.25 3.55 0.66
C PRO A 138 10.96 2.72 0.79
N SER A 139 10.38 2.30 -0.34
CA SER A 139 9.22 1.42 -0.39
C SER A 139 9.47 0.09 0.33
N ALA A 140 10.62 -0.57 0.10
CA ALA A 140 10.94 -1.83 0.77
C ALA A 140 11.01 -1.68 2.30
N TRP A 141 11.57 -0.57 2.78
CA TRP A 141 11.65 -0.25 4.21
C TRP A 141 10.28 0.03 4.83
N LEU A 142 9.49 0.91 4.21
CA LEU A 142 8.14 1.21 4.66
C LEU A 142 7.29 -0.07 4.75
N LEU A 143 7.34 -0.89 3.71
CA LEU A 143 6.64 -2.17 3.67
C LEU A 143 7.11 -3.11 4.78
N MET A 144 8.42 -3.24 5.02
CA MET A 144 8.92 -4.09 6.10
C MET A 144 8.47 -3.59 7.49
N LEU A 145 8.48 -2.27 7.71
CA LEU A 145 8.05 -1.65 8.97
C LEU A 145 6.56 -1.83 9.28
N THR A 146 5.75 -2.30 8.34
CA THR A 146 4.37 -2.70 8.63
C THR A 146 4.32 -3.81 9.69
N LEU A 147 5.27 -4.75 9.71
CA LEU A 147 5.30 -5.83 10.70
C LEU A 147 5.46 -5.33 12.14
N PRO A 148 6.49 -4.53 12.50
CA PRO A 148 6.56 -3.98 13.84
C PRO A 148 5.37 -3.07 14.16
N ALA A 149 4.85 -2.30 13.20
CA ALA A 149 3.65 -1.49 13.42
C ALA A 149 2.40 -2.34 13.71
N THR A 150 2.24 -3.50 13.07
CA THR A 150 1.19 -4.47 13.40
C THR A 150 1.43 -5.09 14.78
N ALA A 151 2.67 -5.40 15.14
CA ALA A 151 3.00 -5.92 16.46
C ALA A 151 2.66 -4.93 17.58
N LEU A 152 2.78 -3.61 17.33
CA LEU A 152 2.39 -2.56 18.28
C LEU A 152 0.92 -2.66 18.72
N LEU A 153 0.03 -3.21 17.89
CA LEU A 153 -1.37 -3.45 18.25
C LEU A 153 -1.55 -4.35 19.48
N PHE A 154 -0.59 -5.24 19.73
CA PHE A 154 -0.70 -6.25 20.78
C PHE A 154 0.09 -5.89 22.04
N VAL A 155 0.91 -4.83 21.99
CA VAL A 155 1.77 -4.42 23.11
C VAL A 155 1.45 -3.02 23.63
N LEU A 156 0.80 -2.19 22.83
CA LEU A 156 0.32 -0.87 23.27
C LEU A 156 -0.95 -1.01 24.12
N PRO A 157 -1.21 -0.05 25.04
CA PRO A 157 -2.49 0.02 25.72
C PRO A 157 -3.62 0.22 24.71
N GLU A 158 -4.84 -0.21 25.07
CA GLU A 158 -6.02 -0.15 24.20
C GLU A 158 -6.26 1.24 23.58
N SER A 159 -6.00 2.31 24.33
CA SER A 159 -6.14 3.68 23.83
C SER A 159 -5.18 4.04 22.69
N ALA A 160 -4.06 3.32 22.55
CA ALA A 160 -3.02 3.55 21.54
C ALA A 160 -2.88 2.41 20.53
N ALA A 161 -3.52 1.25 20.75
CA ALA A 161 -3.49 0.13 19.83
C ALA A 161 -4.38 0.41 18.61
N HIS A 162 -3.81 0.99 17.54
CA HIS A 162 -4.58 1.37 16.34
C HIS A 162 -3.97 0.83 15.04
N PRO A 163 -4.76 0.18 14.15
CA PRO A 163 -4.24 -0.44 12.93
C PRO A 163 -3.75 0.59 11.89
N GLY A 164 -4.21 1.83 12.03
CA GLY A 164 -3.83 2.95 11.15
C GLY A 164 -2.32 3.19 11.02
N TYR A 165 -1.50 2.80 12.00
CA TYR A 165 -0.04 2.88 11.89
C TYR A 165 0.51 1.94 10.81
N ALA A 166 0.09 0.67 10.84
CA ALA A 166 0.52 -0.33 9.87
C ALA A 166 -0.08 -0.06 8.49
N GLU A 167 -1.35 0.35 8.44
CA GLU A 167 -2.01 0.75 7.20
C GLU A 167 -1.30 1.91 6.51
N THR A 168 -0.92 2.96 7.26
CA THR A 168 -0.18 4.11 6.73
C THR A 168 1.11 3.66 6.04
N LEU A 169 1.90 2.82 6.72
CA LEU A 169 3.15 2.29 6.19
C LEU A 169 2.92 1.40 4.96
N ALA A 170 1.89 0.57 4.98
CA ALA A 170 1.53 -0.32 3.88
C ALA A 170 1.13 0.49 2.63
N ASN A 171 0.19 1.42 2.78
CA ASN A 171 -0.35 2.21 1.67
C ASN A 171 0.75 3.07 1.04
N LEU A 172 1.50 3.81 1.86
CA LEU A 172 2.63 4.61 1.38
C LEU A 172 3.72 3.73 0.74
N GLY A 173 4.05 2.60 1.36
CA GLY A 173 5.02 1.66 0.82
C GLY A 173 4.64 1.14 -0.56
N LEU A 174 3.38 0.74 -0.75
CA LEU A 174 2.88 0.16 -2.00
C LEU A 174 2.79 1.21 -3.13
N VAL A 175 2.32 2.42 -2.86
CA VAL A 175 2.23 3.47 -3.89
C VAL A 175 3.61 3.97 -4.36
N LEU A 176 4.62 3.85 -3.50
CA LEU A 176 6.02 4.19 -3.80
C LEU A 176 6.79 3.06 -4.49
N LEU A 177 6.18 1.90 -4.75
CA LEU A 177 6.83 0.81 -5.49
C LEU A 177 7.30 1.28 -6.87
N GLY A 178 8.55 0.94 -7.19
CA GLY A 178 9.19 1.28 -8.47
C GLY A 178 9.57 2.75 -8.62
N VAL A 179 9.47 3.58 -7.57
CA VAL A 179 10.11 4.90 -7.54
C VAL A 179 11.63 4.69 -7.43
N GLY A 180 12.40 5.33 -8.32
CA GLY A 180 13.87 5.21 -8.37
C GLY A 180 14.44 4.15 -9.34
N VAL A 181 13.63 3.21 -9.83
CA VAL A 181 14.07 2.24 -10.86
C VAL A 181 14.20 2.90 -12.25
N ALA A 182 13.46 3.98 -12.50
CA ALA A 182 13.48 4.70 -13.77
C ALA A 182 14.75 5.56 -13.95
N THR A 183 15.35 6.06 -12.85
CA THR A 183 16.49 6.98 -12.90
C THR A 183 17.81 6.28 -13.23
N THR A 184 17.97 5.00 -12.87
CA THR A 184 19.21 4.25 -13.13
C THR A 184 19.36 3.81 -14.58
N ARG A 185 18.27 3.72 -15.34
CA ARG A 185 18.29 3.28 -16.74
C ARG A 185 18.65 4.40 -17.73
N ALA A 186 18.41 5.65 -17.34
CA ALA A 186 18.69 6.82 -18.18
C ALA A 186 20.16 7.27 -18.13
N THR A 187 20.95 6.80 -17.15
CA THR A 187 22.33 7.24 -16.90
C THR A 187 23.39 6.20 -17.25
N ARG A 188 23.04 5.08 -17.91
CA ARG A 188 24.06 4.23 -18.54
C ARG A 188 24.32 4.78 -19.94
N PRO A 189 25.36 5.62 -20.16
CA PRO A 189 25.76 5.96 -21.52
C PRO A 189 26.00 4.66 -22.28
N ALA A 190 25.51 4.59 -23.51
CA ALA A 190 25.76 3.49 -24.41
C ALA A 190 27.29 3.34 -24.53
N ALA A 191 27.87 2.44 -23.74
CA ALA A 191 29.28 2.11 -23.81
C ALA A 191 29.55 1.77 -25.28
N GLY A 192 30.43 2.57 -25.87
CA GLY A 192 30.58 2.68 -27.32
C GLY A 192 30.67 1.31 -27.97
N ARG A 193 29.81 1.07 -28.96
CA ARG A 193 30.17 0.21 -30.07
C ARG A 193 31.38 0.87 -30.74
N VAL A 194 32.58 0.51 -30.28
CA VAL A 194 33.80 0.69 -31.05
C VAL A 194 33.60 -0.17 -32.29
N ARG A 195 33.29 0.46 -33.43
CA ARG A 195 33.34 -0.20 -34.73
C ARG A 195 34.82 -0.59 -34.94
N PRO A 196 35.14 -1.88 -35.16
CA PRO A 196 36.48 -2.21 -35.63
C PRO A 196 36.68 -1.52 -36.97
N VAL A 197 37.65 -0.61 -37.03
CA VAL A 197 38.12 -0.04 -38.29
C VAL A 197 38.78 -1.19 -39.05
N GLY A 198 38.16 -1.59 -40.16
CA GLY A 198 38.65 -2.66 -41.01
C GLY A 198 40.09 -2.38 -41.44
N SER A 199 40.93 -3.40 -41.33
CA SER A 199 42.31 -3.38 -41.80
C SER A 199 42.34 -3.14 -43.30
N VAL A 200 43.19 -2.18 -43.71
CA VAL A 200 43.61 -2.01 -45.09
C VAL A 200 44.37 -3.28 -45.50
N ALA A 201 43.81 -4.02 -46.46
CA ALA A 201 44.55 -5.07 -47.15
C ALA A 201 45.38 -4.42 -48.27
N ALA A 202 46.67 -4.74 -48.28
CA ALA A 202 47.62 -4.44 -49.35
C ALA A 202 47.55 -5.51 -50.45
#